data_AF-A0A437UVW4-F1
#
_entry.id   AF-A0A437UVW4-F1
#
_cell.length_a   1.000
_cell.length_b   1.000
_cell.length_c   1.000
_cell.angle_alpha   90.00
_cell.angle_beta   90.00
_cell.angle_gamma   90.00
#
_symmetry.space_group_name_H-M   'P 1'
#
loop_
_entity.id
_entity.type
_entity.pdbx_description
1 polymer ?
#
loop_
_entity_poly.entity_id
_entity_poly.type
_entity_poly.pdbx_seq_one_letter_code
_entity_poly.pdbx_strand_id
1 'polypeptide(L)'
;MATSTTPARRPSRAAGWSSRCRRISSWQLPNGRMWCTNPAPTSRSNFFGCDGLQDDRIITWLDMIKKKYPQIDGHRVYVTGLSAGSSASELYGVKYADTFAAVGGVSGPGIDKEEISELAAAWDGPAVPFAYLCGDHDFFGMIPVDLSSPDAFPVDEGVTIAQVDPRVPIFPLIQAYQRINGLEVSADMDMSLNEWYGIAFDETNDIMLGGKSAQEGVLNGADGTPIMKLVAIKNQAHWNWKPEAAYLWEFFKGFTR
;
A
#
# COMPACT_ATOMS: atom_id res chain seq x y z
N MET A 1 -4.63 -66.00 23.34
CA MET A 1 -3.22 -65.65 23.06
C MET A 1 -3.20 -64.64 21.93
N ALA A 2 -2.53 -63.51 22.17
CA ALA A 2 -2.31 -62.42 21.22
C ALA A 2 -1.65 -62.95 19.93
N THR A 3 -1.88 -62.33 18.77
CA THR A 3 -1.11 -61.16 18.34
C THR A 3 -1.91 -60.15 17.53
N SER A 4 -1.69 -58.88 17.87
CA SER A 4 -2.08 -57.67 17.17
C SER A 4 -1.21 -57.41 15.93
N THR A 5 -1.81 -56.98 14.83
CA THR A 5 -1.15 -56.08 13.86
C THR A 5 -2.18 -55.23 13.12
N THR A 6 -2.17 -53.94 13.45
CA THR A 6 -2.90 -52.85 12.79
C THR A 6 -2.29 -52.56 11.41
N PRO A 7 -3.08 -52.37 10.33
CA PRO A 7 -2.59 -51.71 9.13
C PRO A 7 -2.88 -50.20 9.18
N ALA A 8 -1.83 -49.44 8.87
CA ALA A 8 -1.73 -47.99 8.96
C ALA A 8 -2.78 -47.22 8.12
N ARG A 9 -3.28 -46.13 8.72
CA ARG A 9 -4.02 -45.07 8.03
C ARG A 9 -3.17 -44.50 6.89
N ARG A 10 -3.72 -44.48 5.67
CA ARG A 10 -3.16 -43.71 4.54
C ARG A 10 -3.23 -42.21 4.87
N PRO A 11 -2.13 -41.45 4.75
CA PRO A 11 -2.19 -40.01 4.88
C PRO A 11 -2.84 -39.39 3.64
N SER A 12 -3.69 -38.39 3.89
CA SER A 12 -4.24 -37.45 2.93
C SER A 12 -3.12 -36.79 2.11
N ARG A 13 -3.32 -36.68 0.80
CA ARG A 13 -2.47 -35.87 -0.08
C ARG A 13 -2.62 -34.40 0.29
N ALA A 14 -1.69 -33.90 1.11
CA ALA A 14 -1.46 -32.48 1.29
C ALA A 14 -0.63 -31.95 0.11
N ALA A 15 -1.04 -30.77 -0.34
CA ALA A 15 -0.46 -29.94 -1.39
C ALA A 15 1.08 -29.92 -1.38
N GLY A 16 1.67 -30.29 -2.51
CA GLY A 16 3.03 -29.89 -2.85
C GLY A 16 3.00 -28.47 -3.38
N TRP A 17 3.30 -27.49 -2.53
CA TRP A 17 3.69 -26.15 -2.98
C TRP A 17 5.18 -25.98 -2.73
N SER A 18 5.88 -25.83 -3.85
CA SER A 18 7.32 -25.78 -3.92
C SER A 18 7.88 -24.59 -3.14
N SER A 19 8.91 -24.87 -2.36
CA SER A 19 9.83 -23.92 -1.74
C SER A 19 10.47 -23.00 -2.79
N ARG A 20 9.87 -21.83 -3.07
CA ARG A 20 10.50 -20.79 -3.88
C ARG A 20 9.88 -19.39 -3.65
N CYS A 21 10.02 -18.87 -2.42
CA CYS A 21 9.92 -17.43 -2.15
C CYS A 21 11.05 -17.03 -1.19
N ARG A 22 12.25 -16.86 -1.74
CA ARG A 22 13.37 -16.17 -1.07
C ARG A 22 14.14 -15.37 -2.11
N ARG A 23 13.65 -14.18 -2.42
CA ARG A 23 14.45 -13.05 -2.93
C ARG A 23 13.69 -11.76 -2.63
N ILE A 24 14.08 -11.09 -1.55
CA ILE A 24 13.87 -9.65 -1.42
C ILE A 24 14.88 -9.01 -2.36
N SER A 25 14.42 -8.28 -3.38
CA SER A 25 15.32 -7.57 -4.30
C SER A 25 15.57 -6.17 -3.78
N SER A 26 16.78 -5.91 -3.28
CA SER A 26 17.32 -4.55 -3.24
C SER A 26 17.88 -4.23 -4.62
N TRP A 27 17.37 -3.16 -5.24
CA TRP A 27 17.94 -2.63 -6.46
C TRP A 27 18.75 -1.38 -6.10
N GLN A 28 20.06 -1.43 -6.31
CA GLN A 28 20.91 -0.25 -6.25
C GLN A 28 20.78 0.44 -7.62
N LEU A 29 20.08 1.57 -7.67
CA LEU A 29 20.03 2.41 -8.86
C LEU A 29 21.33 3.23 -8.97
N PRO A 30 21.71 3.71 -10.17
CA PRO A 30 22.81 4.65 -10.31
C PRO A 30 22.55 5.88 -9.43
N ASN A 31 23.60 6.45 -8.83
CA ASN A 31 23.60 7.65 -7.97
C ASN A 31 23.32 7.44 -6.47
N GLY A 32 23.58 6.26 -5.92
CA GLY A 32 23.63 6.07 -4.45
C GLY A 32 22.26 6.10 -3.74
N ARG A 33 21.16 5.90 -4.44
CA ARG A 33 19.80 5.95 -3.86
C ARG A 33 19.28 4.54 -3.53
N MET A 34 18.50 4.43 -2.46
CA MET A 34 17.98 3.16 -1.96
C MET A 34 16.45 3.05 -2.13
N TRP A 35 16.03 1.87 -2.57
CA TRP A 35 14.63 1.43 -2.60
C TRP A 35 14.44 0.26 -1.63
N CYS A 36 13.49 0.37 -0.69
CA CYS A 36 13.07 -0.71 0.19
C CYS A 36 11.65 -1.12 -0.17
N THR A 37 11.44 -2.41 -0.47
CA THR A 37 10.11 -3.01 -0.57
C THR A 37 9.81 -3.68 0.76
N ASN A 38 8.70 -3.31 1.40
CA ASN A 38 8.34 -3.87 2.69
C ASN A 38 7.40 -5.08 2.54
N PRO A 39 7.74 -6.27 3.06
CA PRO A 39 6.75 -7.31 3.31
C PRO A 39 5.87 -6.95 4.53
N ALA A 40 4.57 -7.23 4.42
CA ALA A 40 3.50 -6.84 5.34
C ALA A 40 3.76 -7.05 6.85
N PRO A 41 3.40 -6.08 7.73
CA PRO A 41 3.45 -6.22 9.17
C PRO A 41 2.27 -7.09 9.62
N THR A 42 2.55 -8.02 10.52
CA THR A 42 1.54 -8.90 11.10
C THR A 42 1.25 -8.46 12.52
N SER A 43 0.06 -7.92 12.77
CA SER A 43 -0.55 -8.02 14.09
C SER A 43 -1.70 -9.05 14.08
N ARG A 44 -1.52 -10.06 14.93
CA ARG A 44 -2.46 -11.06 15.47
C ARG A 44 -3.15 -12.16 14.64
N SER A 45 -2.98 -12.26 13.32
CA SER A 45 -3.15 -13.55 12.65
C SER A 45 -2.47 -13.57 11.29
N ASN A 46 -1.37 -14.32 11.19
CA ASN A 46 -0.61 -14.49 9.97
C ASN A 46 -1.40 -15.35 8.95
N PHE A 47 -2.25 -14.70 8.15
CA PHE A 47 -3.19 -15.36 7.22
C PHE A 47 -2.47 -16.22 6.16
N PHE A 48 -1.19 -15.95 5.86
CA PHE A 48 -0.40 -16.64 4.83
C PHE A 48 0.93 -17.26 5.30
N GLY A 49 1.27 -17.19 6.59
CA GLY A 49 2.57 -17.65 7.09
C GLY A 49 3.77 -16.79 6.63
N CYS A 50 3.56 -15.54 6.19
CA CYS A 50 4.60 -14.62 5.77
C CYS A 50 4.90 -13.59 6.87
N ASP A 51 6.06 -13.70 7.51
CA ASP A 51 6.53 -12.70 8.47
C ASP A 51 7.16 -11.52 7.71
N GLY A 52 6.58 -10.32 7.82
CA GLY A 52 7.22 -9.09 7.35
C GLY A 52 8.15 -8.46 8.37
N LEU A 53 8.66 -7.28 8.05
CA LEU A 53 9.45 -6.48 9.00
C LEU A 53 8.47 -5.86 10.01
N GLN A 54 8.31 -6.47 11.19
CA GLN A 54 7.42 -5.92 12.23
C GLN A 54 8.08 -4.73 12.93
N ASP A 55 7.25 -3.78 13.37
CA ASP A 55 7.59 -2.64 14.24
C ASP A 55 8.68 -1.71 13.68
N ASP A 56 9.58 -1.23 14.53
CA ASP A 56 10.71 -0.32 14.25
C ASP A 56 11.87 -1.01 13.50
N ARG A 57 11.73 -2.28 13.13
CA ARG A 57 12.81 -3.03 12.45
C ARG A 57 13.15 -2.45 11.09
N ILE A 58 12.20 -1.80 10.40
CA ILE A 58 12.49 -1.09 9.15
C ILE A 58 13.46 0.08 9.37
N ILE A 59 13.33 0.80 10.49
CA ILE A 59 14.22 1.91 10.87
C ILE A 59 15.58 1.37 11.28
N THR A 60 15.61 0.32 12.11
CA THR A 60 16.87 -0.33 12.48
C THR A 60 17.65 -0.79 11.25
N TRP A 61 16.97 -1.38 10.25
CA TRP A 61 17.60 -1.79 9.00
C TRP A 61 18.08 -0.60 8.17
N LEU A 62 17.28 0.46 8.08
CA LEU A 62 17.66 1.68 7.40
C LEU A 62 18.94 2.27 8.00
N ASP A 63 19.06 2.32 9.33
CA ASP A 63 20.25 2.80 10.03
C ASP A 63 21.48 1.92 9.74
N MET A 64 21.30 0.59 9.73
CA MET A 64 22.35 -0.34 9.34
C MET A 64 22.82 -0.11 7.90
N ILE A 65 21.88 0.15 6.98
CA ILE A 65 22.18 0.41 5.58
C ILE A 65 22.89 1.76 5.43
N LYS A 66 22.39 2.83 6.05
CA LYS A 66 23.05 4.15 6.08
C LYS A 66 24.48 4.06 6.61
N LYS A 67 24.70 3.27 7.67
CA LYS A 67 26.04 3.02 8.22
C LYS A 67 26.95 2.24 7.26
N LYS A 68 26.41 1.23 6.58
CA LYS A 68 27.19 0.40 5.64
C LYS A 68 27.47 1.10 4.31
N TYR A 69 26.55 1.93 3.86
CA TYR A 69 26.58 2.63 2.58
C TYR A 69 26.38 4.14 2.82
N PRO A 70 27.39 4.85 3.34
CA PRO A 70 27.29 6.27 3.67
C PRO A 70 27.07 7.18 2.46
N GLN A 71 27.21 6.66 1.24
CA GLN A 71 26.83 7.35 0.01
C GLN A 71 25.31 7.45 -0.20
N ILE A 72 24.51 6.77 0.63
CA ILE A 72 23.04 6.89 0.58
C ILE A 72 22.63 8.22 1.16
N ASP A 73 21.89 8.98 0.35
CA ASP A 73 21.28 10.24 0.78
C ASP A 73 20.17 9.96 1.81
N GLY A 74 20.47 10.25 3.07
CA GLY A 74 19.56 10.01 4.20
C GLY A 74 18.31 10.89 4.18
N HIS A 75 18.30 11.96 3.38
CA HIS A 75 17.18 12.88 3.20
C HIS A 75 16.20 12.43 2.11
N ARG A 76 16.62 11.48 1.26
CA ARG A 76 15.84 10.95 0.13
C ARG A 76 15.57 9.46 0.30
N VAL A 77 14.95 9.14 1.42
CA VAL A 77 14.47 7.79 1.72
C VAL A 77 12.98 7.75 1.48
N TYR A 78 12.52 6.76 0.74
CA TYR A 78 11.10 6.56 0.40
C TYR A 78 10.66 5.16 0.81
N VAL A 79 9.38 4.97 1.06
CA VAL A 79 8.81 3.66 1.42
C VAL A 79 7.60 3.33 0.55
N THR A 80 7.55 2.07 0.10
CA THR A 80 6.42 1.57 -0.67
C THR A 80 6.27 0.06 -0.54
N GLY A 81 5.08 -0.45 -0.83
CA GLY A 81 4.77 -1.87 -0.80
C GLY A 81 3.50 -2.20 -1.58
N LEU A 82 3.31 -3.50 -1.80
CA LEU A 82 2.14 -4.09 -2.47
C LEU A 82 1.22 -4.74 -1.44
N SER A 83 -0.09 -4.66 -1.62
CA SER A 83 -1.08 -5.38 -0.81
C SER A 83 -0.93 -4.99 0.66
N ALA A 84 -0.86 -5.94 1.59
CA ALA A 84 -0.60 -5.63 2.99
C ALA A 84 0.77 -4.93 3.24
N GLY A 85 1.72 -5.00 2.31
CA GLY A 85 2.94 -4.17 2.35
C GLY A 85 2.70 -2.69 2.01
N SER A 86 1.62 -2.39 1.28
CA SER A 86 1.13 -1.02 1.03
C SER A 86 0.61 -0.40 2.32
N SER A 87 -0.32 -1.09 3.00
CA SER A 87 -0.90 -0.68 4.29
C SER A 87 0.20 -0.38 5.33
N ALA A 88 1.22 -1.23 5.35
CA ALA A 88 2.41 -1.04 6.15
C ALA A 88 3.18 0.24 5.83
N SER A 89 3.39 0.48 4.53
CA SER A 89 4.18 1.60 4.04
C SER A 89 3.46 2.90 4.33
N GLU A 90 2.14 2.90 4.16
CA GLU A 90 1.23 3.98 4.56
C GLU A 90 1.34 4.27 6.06
N LEU A 91 1.38 3.25 6.92
CA LEU A 91 1.57 3.45 8.36
C LEU A 91 2.99 3.95 8.70
N TYR A 92 4.02 3.40 8.07
CA TYR A 92 5.42 3.80 8.30
C TYR A 92 5.70 5.23 7.86
N GLY A 93 5.04 5.68 6.80
CA GLY A 93 5.06 7.07 6.37
C GLY A 93 4.73 8.05 7.49
N VAL A 94 3.72 7.71 8.29
CA VAL A 94 3.21 8.54 9.38
C VAL A 94 4.06 8.34 10.64
N LYS A 95 4.31 7.10 11.05
CA LYS A 95 5.11 6.80 12.26
C LYS A 95 6.54 7.34 12.20
N TYR A 96 7.11 7.40 11.00
CA TYR A 96 8.49 7.80 10.77
C TYR A 96 8.56 8.94 9.75
N ALA A 97 7.68 9.94 9.91
CA ALA A 97 7.57 11.07 8.99
C ALA A 97 8.88 11.86 8.84
N ASP A 98 9.72 11.95 9.87
CA ASP A 98 11.04 12.59 9.77
C ASP A 98 12.06 11.78 8.94
N THR A 99 11.76 10.51 8.67
CA THR A 99 12.64 9.60 7.93
C THR A 99 12.25 9.48 6.46
N PHE A 100 10.97 9.26 6.17
CA PHE A 100 10.51 9.00 4.80
C PHE A 100 10.06 10.29 4.13
N ALA A 101 10.75 10.70 3.07
CA ALA A 101 10.44 11.88 2.28
C ALA A 101 9.15 11.75 1.47
N ALA A 102 8.74 10.53 1.12
CA ALA A 102 7.48 10.25 0.43
C ALA A 102 7.11 8.76 0.59
N VAL A 103 5.82 8.47 0.42
CA VAL A 103 5.20 7.17 0.68
C VAL A 103 4.33 6.77 -0.49
N GLY A 104 4.35 5.50 -0.86
CA GLY A 104 3.51 4.98 -1.93
C GLY A 104 2.85 3.67 -1.59
N GLY A 105 1.57 3.55 -1.91
CA GLY A 105 0.81 2.33 -1.82
C GLY A 105 0.47 1.74 -3.19
N VAL A 106 0.54 0.42 -3.33
CA VAL A 106 0.07 -0.31 -4.52
C VAL A 106 -0.89 -1.40 -4.07
N SER A 107 -2.14 -1.35 -4.56
CA SER A 107 -3.21 -2.30 -4.23
C SER A 107 -3.33 -2.54 -2.72
N GLY A 108 -3.20 -1.48 -1.91
CA GLY A 108 -3.20 -1.58 -0.45
C GLY A 108 -4.58 -1.55 0.16
N PRO A 109 -5.06 -2.62 0.83
CA PRO A 109 -6.27 -2.54 1.61
C PRO A 109 -6.06 -1.64 2.84
N GLY A 110 -7.13 -1.08 3.39
CA GLY A 110 -7.08 -0.23 4.59
C GLY A 110 -6.85 -0.99 5.89
N ILE A 111 -5.86 -1.89 5.96
CA ILE A 111 -5.55 -2.72 7.14
C ILE A 111 -5.19 -1.85 8.35
N ASP A 112 -4.37 -0.81 8.12
CA ASP A 112 -3.82 0.04 9.18
C ASP A 112 -4.54 1.40 9.26
N LYS A 113 -5.68 1.58 8.58
CA LYS A 113 -6.36 2.87 8.45
C LYS A 113 -6.82 3.45 9.79
N GLU A 114 -7.22 2.62 10.76
CA GLU A 114 -7.63 3.07 12.08
C GLU A 114 -6.46 3.72 12.82
N GLU A 115 -5.30 3.05 12.88
CA GLU A 115 -4.10 3.58 13.52
C GLU A 115 -3.60 4.84 12.80
N ILE A 116 -3.61 4.86 11.46
CA ILE A 116 -3.25 6.03 10.68
C ILE A 116 -4.22 7.20 10.98
N SER A 117 -5.52 6.92 11.11
CA SER A 117 -6.53 7.94 11.43
C SER A 117 -6.35 8.50 12.84
N GLU A 118 -6.00 7.66 13.81
CA GLU A 118 -5.69 8.08 15.19
C GLU A 118 -4.47 9.00 15.22
N LEU A 119 -3.39 8.64 14.51
CA LEU A 119 -2.20 9.48 14.38
C LEU A 119 -2.51 10.81 13.67
N ALA A 120 -3.34 10.76 12.62
CA ALA A 120 -3.71 11.95 11.85
C ALA A 120 -4.59 12.94 12.64
N ALA A 121 -5.37 12.48 13.62
CA ALA A 121 -6.30 13.32 14.37
C ALA A 121 -5.62 14.39 15.24
N ALA A 122 -4.38 14.13 15.67
CA ALA A 122 -3.57 15.04 16.48
C ALA A 122 -2.26 15.43 15.76
N TRP A 123 -2.25 15.37 14.43
CA TRP A 123 -1.04 15.54 13.63
C TRP A 123 -0.45 16.95 13.74
N ASP A 124 0.80 17.03 14.20
CA ASP A 124 1.63 18.24 14.21
C ASP A 124 3.00 18.01 13.54
N GLY A 125 3.17 16.84 12.91
CA GLY A 125 4.39 16.44 12.20
C GLY A 125 4.53 17.08 10.81
N PRO A 126 5.64 16.79 10.11
CA PRO A 126 5.84 17.31 8.75
C PRO A 126 4.85 16.66 7.77
N ALA A 127 4.58 17.33 6.65
CA ALA A 127 3.78 16.74 5.57
C ALA A 127 4.39 15.41 5.09
N VAL A 128 3.54 14.47 4.66
CA VAL A 128 3.92 13.15 4.16
C VAL A 128 3.37 12.99 2.74
N PRO A 129 4.17 13.33 1.71
CA PRO A 129 3.78 13.17 0.32
C PRO A 129 3.38 11.72 0.03
N PHE A 130 2.19 11.53 -0.56
CA PHE A 130 1.55 10.23 -0.65
C PHE A 130 1.01 9.92 -2.05
N ALA A 131 1.32 8.73 -2.57
CA ALA A 131 0.71 8.23 -3.80
C ALA A 131 0.07 6.86 -3.57
N TYR A 132 -1.14 6.64 -4.06
CA TYR A 132 -1.82 5.35 -3.99
C TYR A 132 -2.25 4.90 -5.38
N LEU A 133 -1.86 3.70 -5.76
CA LEU A 133 -2.18 3.10 -7.05
C LEU A 133 -3.02 1.84 -6.81
N CYS A 134 -4.18 1.73 -7.44
CA CYS A 134 -5.01 0.54 -7.35
C CYS A 134 -5.63 0.21 -8.71
N GLY A 135 -5.74 -1.08 -9.00
CA GLY A 135 -6.47 -1.55 -10.16
C GLY A 135 -7.98 -1.58 -9.91
N ASP A 136 -8.77 -1.32 -10.95
CA ASP A 136 -10.24 -1.44 -10.90
C ASP A 136 -10.74 -2.90 -10.86
N HIS A 137 -9.92 -3.86 -11.30
CA HIS A 137 -10.17 -5.31 -11.23
C HIS A 137 -9.46 -5.96 -10.03
N ASP A 138 -9.10 -5.17 -9.04
CA ASP A 138 -8.54 -5.70 -7.81
C ASP A 138 -9.61 -6.49 -7.04
N PHE A 139 -9.38 -7.78 -6.83
CA PHE A 139 -10.39 -8.67 -6.25
C PHE A 139 -10.76 -8.32 -4.81
N PHE A 140 -9.99 -7.47 -4.12
CA PHE A 140 -10.45 -6.95 -2.83
C PHE A 140 -11.57 -5.93 -2.97
N GLY A 141 -11.73 -5.26 -4.12
CA GLY A 141 -12.77 -4.26 -4.34
C GLY A 141 -12.55 -2.96 -3.58
N MET A 142 -11.29 -2.54 -3.43
CA MET A 142 -10.93 -1.30 -2.70
C MET A 142 -11.35 -0.02 -3.44
N ILE A 143 -11.36 -0.09 -4.78
CA ILE A 143 -11.94 0.94 -5.64
C ILE A 143 -13.01 0.28 -6.54
N PRO A 144 -14.14 0.94 -6.80
CA PRO A 144 -14.59 2.21 -6.20
C PRO A 144 -14.70 2.15 -4.67
N VAL A 145 -14.39 3.26 -3.98
CA VAL A 145 -14.28 3.31 -2.51
C VAL A 145 -15.61 3.08 -1.77
N ASP A 146 -16.74 3.16 -2.47
CA ASP A 146 -18.06 2.78 -1.99
C ASP A 146 -18.29 1.26 -1.99
N LEU A 147 -17.27 0.47 -2.32
CA LEU A 147 -17.24 -0.99 -2.29
C LEU A 147 -18.17 -1.64 -3.34
N SER A 148 -18.52 -0.88 -4.39
CA SER A 148 -19.42 -1.32 -5.47
C SER A 148 -18.73 -2.11 -6.58
N SER A 149 -17.42 -2.39 -6.48
CA SER A 149 -16.65 -3.05 -7.53
C SER A 149 -17.28 -4.38 -7.97
N PRO A 150 -17.57 -4.57 -9.27
CA PRO A 150 -18.10 -5.82 -9.80
C PRO A 150 -17.06 -6.94 -9.86
N ASP A 151 -15.78 -6.60 -9.76
CA ASP A 151 -14.65 -7.54 -9.79
C ASP A 151 -14.21 -7.98 -8.39
N ALA A 152 -14.84 -7.46 -7.35
CA ALA A 152 -14.59 -7.86 -5.97
C ALA A 152 -14.97 -9.33 -5.74
N PHE A 153 -14.18 -10.04 -4.94
CA PHE A 153 -14.36 -11.46 -4.68
C PHE A 153 -15.71 -11.72 -3.97
N PRO A 154 -16.63 -12.51 -4.55
CA PRO A 154 -17.90 -12.82 -3.93
C PRO A 154 -17.70 -13.79 -2.76
N VAL A 155 -18.31 -13.48 -1.61
CA VAL A 155 -18.30 -14.34 -0.42
C VAL A 155 -19.67 -14.95 -0.13
N ASP A 156 -20.74 -14.33 -0.64
CA ASP A 156 -22.11 -14.84 -0.63
C ASP A 156 -22.91 -14.22 -1.80
N GLU A 157 -24.17 -14.60 -1.98
CA GLU A 157 -25.07 -14.03 -2.99
C GLU A 157 -25.24 -12.52 -2.79
N GLY A 158 -24.69 -11.73 -3.73
CA GLY A 158 -24.73 -10.27 -3.70
C GLY A 158 -23.81 -9.62 -2.65
N VAL A 159 -22.92 -10.39 -2.01
CA VAL A 159 -22.01 -9.90 -0.97
C VAL A 159 -20.56 -10.16 -1.36
N THR A 160 -19.72 -9.13 -1.29
CA THR A 160 -18.29 -9.20 -1.64
C THR A 160 -17.39 -9.10 -0.42
N ILE A 161 -16.12 -9.50 -0.58
CA ILE A 161 -15.11 -9.40 0.49
C ILE A 161 -14.96 -7.95 0.99
N ALA A 162 -15.10 -6.97 0.10
CA ALA A 162 -14.99 -5.55 0.42
C ALA A 162 -16.02 -5.10 1.47
N GLN A 163 -17.22 -5.68 1.39
CA GLN A 163 -18.37 -5.31 2.23
C GLN A 163 -18.34 -5.98 3.61
N VAL A 164 -17.61 -7.10 3.76
CA VAL A 164 -17.60 -7.89 5.01
C VAL A 164 -16.29 -7.81 5.76
N ASP A 165 -15.17 -7.55 5.09
CA ASP A 165 -13.88 -7.42 5.74
C ASP A 165 -13.61 -5.94 6.05
N PRO A 166 -13.68 -5.52 7.33
CA PRO A 166 -13.51 -4.12 7.70
C PRO A 166 -12.10 -3.60 7.39
N ARG A 167 -11.14 -4.47 7.03
CA ARG A 167 -9.77 -4.08 6.67
C ARG A 167 -9.62 -3.69 5.20
N VAL A 168 -10.64 -3.89 4.36
CA VAL A 168 -10.58 -3.54 2.93
C VAL A 168 -10.79 -2.05 2.68
N PRO A 169 -11.84 -1.39 3.22
CA PRO A 169 -12.18 -0.02 2.84
C PRO A 169 -11.02 0.96 3.06
N ILE A 170 -10.75 1.82 2.07
CA ILE A 170 -9.61 2.75 2.09
C ILE A 170 -10.01 4.22 2.29
N PHE A 171 -11.31 4.55 2.32
CA PHE A 171 -11.73 5.95 2.45
C PHE A 171 -11.20 6.65 3.73
N PRO A 172 -11.17 6.00 4.92
CA PRO A 172 -10.56 6.60 6.11
C PRO A 172 -9.05 6.88 5.95
N LEU A 173 -8.33 6.04 5.20
CA LEU A 173 -6.91 6.26 4.88
C LEU A 173 -6.74 7.54 4.04
N ILE A 174 -7.61 7.76 3.04
CA ILE A 174 -7.60 8.97 2.22
C ILE A 174 -7.81 10.21 3.10
N GLN A 175 -8.81 10.19 3.97
CA GLN A 175 -9.09 11.30 4.90
C GLN A 175 -7.91 11.57 5.86
N ALA A 176 -7.25 10.50 6.33
CA ALA A 176 -6.11 10.64 7.21
C ALA A 176 -4.92 11.33 6.50
N TYR A 177 -4.63 10.93 5.25
CA TYR A 177 -3.58 11.57 4.45
C TYR A 177 -3.93 13.00 4.00
N GLN A 178 -5.22 13.33 3.83
CA GLN A 178 -5.66 14.71 3.68
C GLN A 178 -5.28 15.54 4.92
N ARG A 179 -5.60 15.04 6.14
CA ARG A 179 -5.24 15.72 7.40
C ARG A 179 -3.73 15.89 7.57
N ILE A 180 -2.97 14.81 7.38
CA ILE A 180 -1.50 14.79 7.54
C ILE A 180 -0.83 15.83 6.64
N ASN A 181 -1.36 16.04 5.43
CA ASN A 181 -0.81 16.96 4.46
C ASN A 181 -1.44 18.36 4.48
N GLY A 182 -2.32 18.66 5.46
CA GLY A 182 -2.99 19.97 5.57
C GLY A 182 -3.92 20.27 4.39
N LEU A 183 -4.47 19.24 3.75
CA LEU A 183 -5.45 19.35 2.67
C LEU A 183 -6.87 19.50 3.24
N GLU A 184 -7.80 19.95 2.40
CA GLU A 184 -9.22 19.87 2.73
C GLU A 184 -9.62 18.39 2.90
N VAL A 185 -10.27 18.09 4.03
CA VAL A 185 -10.68 16.72 4.37
C VAL A 185 -12.08 16.48 3.87
N SER A 186 -12.25 15.51 2.98
CA SER A 186 -13.57 15.09 2.50
C SER A 186 -14.36 14.49 3.66
N ALA A 187 -15.52 15.07 4.00
CA ALA A 187 -16.33 14.59 5.12
C ALA A 187 -16.90 13.20 4.85
N ASP A 188 -17.46 13.02 3.65
CA ASP A 188 -18.07 11.79 3.16
C ASP A 188 -17.57 11.49 1.74
N MET A 189 -17.75 10.25 1.30
CA MET A 189 -17.50 9.86 -0.09
C MET A 189 -18.64 10.36 -0.99
N ASP A 190 -18.29 11.09 -2.05
CA ASP A 190 -19.21 11.52 -3.10
C ASP A 190 -18.72 11.01 -4.45
N MET A 191 -19.29 9.87 -4.88
CA MET A 191 -18.93 9.20 -6.13
C MET A 191 -19.27 10.03 -7.39
N SER A 192 -20.01 11.13 -7.26
CA SER A 192 -20.23 12.06 -8.37
C SER A 192 -19.02 12.95 -8.66
N LEU A 193 -18.12 13.14 -7.69
CA LEU A 193 -16.88 13.91 -7.86
C LEU A 193 -15.81 13.09 -8.57
N ASN A 194 -15.72 11.81 -8.23
CA ASN A 194 -14.81 10.86 -8.86
C ASN A 194 -15.34 9.43 -8.70
N GLU A 195 -15.41 8.69 -9.81
CA GLU A 195 -15.99 7.34 -9.83
C GLU A 195 -15.16 6.29 -9.06
N TRP A 196 -13.90 6.59 -8.71
CA TRP A 196 -13.00 5.64 -8.02
C TRP A 196 -12.84 5.96 -6.55
N TYR A 197 -12.58 7.23 -6.22
CA TYR A 197 -12.17 7.66 -4.89
C TYR A 197 -13.20 8.53 -4.17
N GLY A 198 -14.26 8.96 -4.85
CA GLY A 198 -15.35 9.71 -4.22
C GLY A 198 -14.93 11.04 -3.58
N ILE A 199 -13.89 11.69 -4.10
CA ILE A 199 -13.41 13.00 -3.63
C ILE A 199 -13.16 13.94 -4.81
N ALA A 200 -13.21 15.24 -4.55
CA ALA A 200 -12.74 16.24 -5.50
C ALA A 200 -11.21 16.23 -5.57
N PHE A 201 -10.67 16.45 -6.77
CA PHE A 201 -9.25 16.65 -7.01
C PHE A 201 -9.03 18.06 -7.58
N ASP A 202 -7.84 18.61 -7.33
CA ASP A 202 -7.43 19.87 -7.97
C ASP A 202 -7.19 19.66 -9.47
N GLU A 203 -6.64 18.49 -9.82
CA GLU A 203 -6.39 18.08 -11.19
C GLU A 203 -6.79 16.62 -11.38
N THR A 204 -7.34 16.31 -12.55
CA THR A 204 -7.63 14.94 -12.99
C THR A 204 -7.03 14.72 -14.36
N ASN A 205 -6.18 13.70 -14.47
CA ASN A 205 -5.41 13.40 -15.67
C ASN A 205 -5.70 11.97 -16.15
N ASP A 206 -6.07 11.83 -17.42
CA ASP A 206 -6.03 10.54 -18.10
C ASP A 206 -4.60 10.24 -18.53
N ILE A 207 -4.02 9.18 -17.96
CA ILE A 207 -2.62 8.79 -18.19
C ILE A 207 -2.52 7.38 -18.76
N MET A 208 -1.35 7.10 -19.35
CA MET A 208 -0.95 5.75 -19.74
C MET A 208 0.18 5.28 -18.82
N LEU A 209 -0.13 4.32 -17.96
CA LEU A 209 0.83 3.71 -17.05
C LEU A 209 1.36 2.42 -17.71
N GLY A 210 2.50 2.57 -18.39
CA GLY A 210 3.04 1.53 -19.26
C GLY A 210 2.17 1.34 -20.50
N GLY A 211 1.29 0.33 -20.46
CA GLY A 211 0.36 -0.02 -21.55
C GLY A 211 -1.10 -0.03 -21.13
N LYS A 212 -1.42 0.41 -19.90
CA LYS A 212 -2.78 0.47 -19.38
C LYS A 212 -3.21 1.92 -19.20
N SER A 213 -4.46 2.21 -19.54
CA SER A 213 -5.08 3.48 -19.21
C SER A 213 -5.30 3.56 -17.71
N ALA A 214 -5.09 4.74 -17.15
CA ALA A 214 -5.37 5.03 -15.75
C ALA A 214 -5.90 6.45 -15.62
N GLN A 215 -6.65 6.70 -14.54
CA GLN A 215 -7.03 8.05 -14.14
C GLN A 215 -6.23 8.42 -12.89
N GLU A 216 -5.53 9.54 -12.96
CA GLU A 216 -4.80 10.14 -11.85
C GLU A 216 -5.60 11.33 -11.32
N GLY A 217 -5.92 11.31 -10.03
CA GLY A 217 -6.36 12.48 -9.28
C GLY A 217 -5.20 13.06 -8.47
N VAL A 218 -5.08 14.39 -8.45
CA VAL A 218 -4.02 15.12 -7.74
C VAL A 218 -4.63 16.10 -6.75
N LEU A 219 -4.05 16.15 -5.54
CA LEU A 219 -4.27 17.19 -4.55
C LEU A 219 -2.93 17.91 -4.30
N ASN A 220 -2.97 19.23 -4.37
CA ASN A 220 -1.83 20.11 -4.25
C ASN A 220 -1.74 20.65 -2.81
N GLY A 221 -0.52 20.68 -2.26
CA GLY A 221 -0.24 21.35 -1.00
C GLY A 221 -0.39 22.86 -1.11
N ALA A 222 -0.29 23.56 0.02
CA ALA A 222 -0.44 25.01 0.08
C ALA A 222 0.56 25.80 -0.80
N ASP A 223 1.70 25.21 -1.14
CA ASP A 223 2.73 25.76 -2.02
C ASP A 223 2.50 25.44 -3.51
N GLY A 224 1.41 24.73 -3.85
CA GLY A 224 1.10 24.27 -5.19
C GLY A 224 1.82 22.98 -5.60
N THR A 225 2.60 22.36 -4.70
CA THR A 225 3.27 21.08 -4.99
C THR A 225 2.25 19.94 -4.94
N PRO A 226 2.16 19.05 -5.95
CA PRO A 226 1.37 17.83 -5.87
C PRO A 226 1.78 16.99 -4.67
N ILE A 227 0.99 16.98 -3.59
CA ILE A 227 1.36 16.33 -2.32
C ILE A 227 0.67 14.98 -2.15
N MET A 228 -0.49 14.80 -2.78
CA MET A 228 -1.23 13.53 -2.75
C MET A 228 -1.72 13.16 -4.15
N LYS A 229 -1.50 11.90 -4.54
CA LYS A 229 -1.95 11.33 -5.82
C LYS A 229 -2.70 10.03 -5.64
N LEU A 230 -3.88 9.91 -6.23
CA LEU A 230 -4.69 8.69 -6.22
C LEU A 230 -4.88 8.22 -7.66
N VAL A 231 -4.51 6.98 -7.97
CA VAL A 231 -4.46 6.47 -9.34
C VAL A 231 -5.27 5.18 -9.49
N ALA A 232 -6.33 5.25 -10.28
CA ALA A 232 -7.13 4.10 -10.69
C ALA A 232 -6.62 3.55 -12.03
N ILE A 233 -6.10 2.31 -12.03
CA ILE A 233 -5.54 1.65 -13.21
C ILE A 233 -6.59 0.72 -13.82
N LYS A 234 -6.96 0.98 -15.08
CA LYS A 234 -8.01 0.21 -15.76
C LYS A 234 -7.53 -1.20 -16.14
N ASN A 235 -8.41 -2.18 -15.98
CA ASN A 235 -8.17 -3.60 -16.25
C ASN A 235 -6.94 -4.15 -15.50
N GLN A 236 -6.69 -3.69 -14.27
CA GLN A 236 -5.55 -4.14 -13.46
C GLN A 236 -6.05 -4.95 -12.26
N ALA A 237 -5.54 -6.17 -12.13
CA ALA A 237 -5.82 -7.03 -10.97
C ALA A 237 -4.96 -6.64 -9.76
N HIS A 238 -5.17 -7.32 -8.64
CA HIS A 238 -4.37 -7.18 -7.41
C HIS A 238 -2.92 -7.64 -7.60
N TRP A 239 -2.10 -6.81 -8.23
CA TRP A 239 -0.74 -7.15 -8.62
C TRP A 239 0.10 -5.92 -8.84
N ASN A 240 1.40 -6.01 -8.57
CA ASN A 240 2.35 -4.97 -8.93
C ASN A 240 3.06 -5.26 -10.26
N TRP A 241 3.42 -4.20 -10.98
CA TRP A 241 4.26 -4.33 -12.18
C TRP A 241 5.15 -3.11 -12.41
N LYS A 242 6.18 -3.29 -13.25
CA LYS A 242 7.28 -2.32 -13.42
C LYS A 242 6.84 -0.86 -13.64
N PRO A 243 5.80 -0.54 -14.42
CA PRO A 243 5.37 0.84 -14.63
C PRO A 243 4.93 1.59 -13.36
N GLU A 244 4.32 0.90 -12.38
CA GLU A 244 3.91 1.53 -11.12
C GLU A 244 5.11 2.01 -10.31
N ALA A 245 6.18 1.20 -10.30
CA ALA A 245 7.43 1.58 -9.65
C ALA A 245 8.07 2.81 -10.30
N ALA A 246 8.00 2.92 -11.63
CA ALA A 246 8.48 4.09 -12.35
C ALA A 246 7.62 5.34 -12.04
N TYR A 247 6.31 5.18 -11.99
CA TYR A 247 5.38 6.25 -11.62
C TYR A 247 5.65 6.77 -10.19
N LEU A 248 5.71 5.85 -9.22
CA LEU A 248 6.02 6.19 -7.83
C LEU A 248 7.39 6.87 -7.71
N TRP A 249 8.39 6.40 -8.45
CA TRP A 249 9.71 7.04 -8.47
C TRP A 249 9.66 8.49 -8.96
N GLU A 250 8.94 8.74 -10.05
CA GLU A 250 8.82 10.08 -10.63
C GLU A 250 8.12 11.06 -9.69
N PHE A 251 7.16 10.57 -8.91
CA PHE A 251 6.57 11.33 -7.81
C PHE A 251 7.57 11.55 -6.66
N PHE A 252 8.14 10.47 -6.11
CA PHE A 252 9.01 10.51 -4.93
C PHE A 252 10.23 11.40 -5.09
N LYS A 253 10.87 11.38 -6.26
CA LYS A 253 12.14 12.10 -6.48
C LYS A 253 12.03 13.63 -6.31
N GLY A 254 10.80 14.16 -6.26
CA GLY A 254 10.53 15.57 -5.97
C GLY A 254 10.69 15.96 -4.50
N PHE A 255 10.73 14.98 -3.58
CA PHE A 255 10.68 15.23 -2.14
C PHE A 255 12.01 14.94 -1.44
N THR A 256 12.22 15.64 -0.32
CA THR A 256 13.38 15.47 0.55
C THR A 256 12.98 15.83 1.98
N ARG A 257 13.61 15.19 2.97
CA ARG A 257 13.58 15.59 4.38
C ARG A 257 14.72 16.54 4.72
#